data_AF-A0A358Y0T9-F1
#
_entry.id   AF-A0A358Y0T9-F1
#
_cell.length_a   1.000
_cell.length_b   1.000
_cell.length_c   1.000
_cell.angle_alpha   90.00
_cell.angle_beta   90.00
_cell.angle_gamma   90.00
#
_symmetry.space_group_name_H-M   'P 1'
#
loop_
_entity.id
_entity.type
_entity.pdbx_description
1 polymer ?
#
loop_
_entity_poly.entity_id
_entity_poly.type
_entity_poly.pdbx_seq_one_letter_code
_entity_poly.pdbx_strand_id
1 'polypeptide(L)'
;MVSRHLLKTLSKMLDETTAGAETQLLSSILSAQLNPQRFNGASLSGLHGSVVKGHGHATATGFSFAIEQAIFEIEYAVPQLIGERTACITLSNQGKLTGTRN
;
A
#
# COMPACT_ATOMS: atom_id res chain seq x y z
N MET A 1 12.32 -2.57 -1.48
CA MET A 1 13.54 -3.13 -2.10
C MET A 1 13.71 -4.64 -1.88
N VAL A 2 13.30 -5.19 -0.73
CA VAL A 2 13.43 -6.63 -0.40
C VAL A 2 12.62 -7.54 -1.35
N SER A 3 11.36 -7.19 -1.65
CA SER A 3 10.46 -8.01 -2.47
C SER A 3 10.98 -8.28 -3.90
N ARG A 4 11.63 -7.30 -4.55
CA ARG A 4 12.18 -7.49 -5.92
C ARG A 4 13.38 -8.43 -5.97
N HIS A 5 14.22 -8.42 -4.93
CA HIS A 5 15.36 -9.33 -4.87
C HIS A 5 14.90 -10.75 -4.59
N LEU A 6 13.98 -10.92 -3.62
CA LEU A 6 13.36 -12.21 -3.30
C LEU A 6 12.67 -12.82 -4.53
N LEU A 7 11.90 -12.02 -5.28
CA LEU A 7 11.23 -12.46 -6.50
C LEU A 7 12.21 -12.91 -7.59
N LYS A 8 13.29 -12.14 -7.82
CA LYS A 8 14.32 -12.53 -8.78
C LYS A 8 15.00 -13.84 -8.38
N THR A 9 15.30 -14.02 -7.10
CA THR A 9 15.94 -15.24 -6.60
C THR A 9 15.02 -16.44 -6.71
N LEU A 10 13.74 -16.31 -6.32
CA LEU A 10 12.76 -17.39 -6.42
C LEU A 10 12.46 -17.76 -7.88
N SER A 11 12.28 -16.78 -8.76
CA SER A 11 12.10 -17.02 -10.20
C SER A 11 13.29 -17.79 -10.77
N LYS A 12 14.52 -17.38 -10.41
CA LYS A 12 15.73 -18.05 -10.91
C LYS A 12 15.83 -19.50 -10.43
N MET A 13 15.50 -19.79 -9.16
CA MET A 13 15.48 -21.18 -8.67
C MET A 13 14.39 -22.03 -9.32
N LEU A 14 13.26 -21.44 -9.68
CA LEU A 14 12.18 -22.13 -10.39
C LEU A 14 12.53 -22.40 -11.86
N ASP A 15 13.27 -21.50 -12.51
CA ASP A 15 13.78 -21.68 -13.87
C ASP A 15 14.93 -22.70 -13.94
N GLU A 16 15.74 -22.81 -12.89
CA GLU A 16 16.83 -23.80 -12.77
C GLU A 16 16.33 -25.22 -12.44
N THR A 17 15.09 -25.35 -11.94
CA THR A 17 14.42 -26.64 -11.73
C THR A 17 13.79 -27.08 -13.05
N THR A 18 14.16 -28.26 -13.56
CA THR A 18 13.74 -28.82 -14.87
C THR A 18 12.36 -28.34 -15.33
N ALA A 19 12.32 -27.63 -16.46
CA ALA A 19 11.18 -26.92 -17.05
C ALA A 19 9.97 -27.84 -17.36
N GLY A 20 9.29 -28.33 -16.33
CA GLY A 20 8.01 -29.00 -16.41
C GLY A 20 6.87 -27.99 -16.32
N ALA A 21 5.70 -28.33 -16.89
CA ALA A 21 4.51 -27.48 -16.82
C ALA A 21 4.12 -27.07 -15.38
N GLU A 22 4.49 -27.89 -14.40
CA GLU A 22 4.28 -27.65 -12.97
C GLU A 22 5.08 -26.47 -12.43
N THR A 23 6.36 -26.31 -12.82
CA THR A 23 7.20 -25.18 -12.36
C THR A 23 6.75 -23.86 -12.98
N GLN A 24 6.32 -23.88 -14.25
CA GLN A 24 5.75 -22.72 -14.95
C GLN A 24 4.47 -22.22 -14.25
N LEU A 25 3.58 -23.14 -13.84
CA LEU A 25 2.35 -22.80 -13.13
C LEU A 25 2.65 -22.14 -11.77
N LEU A 26 3.56 -22.74 -10.99
CA LEU A 26 3.95 -22.22 -9.68
C LEU A 26 4.59 -20.83 -9.80
N SER A 27 5.48 -20.62 -10.77
CA SER A 27 6.11 -19.32 -11.04
C SER A 27 5.07 -18.24 -11.39
N SER A 28 4.08 -18.58 -12.22
CA SER A 28 2.99 -17.67 -12.58
C SER A 28 2.14 -17.28 -11.37
N ILE A 29 1.76 -18.25 -10.52
CA ILE A 29 0.97 -18.00 -9.31
C ILE A 29 1.74 -17.08 -8.36
N LEU A 30 3.02 -17.38 -8.10
CA LEU A 30 3.86 -16.59 -7.19
C LEU A 30 4.06 -15.16 -7.71
N SER A 31 4.31 -14.99 -9.00
CA SER A 31 4.47 -13.68 -9.63
C SER A 31 3.20 -12.83 -9.52
N ALA A 32 2.03 -13.45 -9.66
CA ALA A 32 0.75 -12.76 -9.49
C ALA A 32 0.50 -12.35 -8.03
N GLN A 33 0.76 -13.25 -7.07
CA GLN A 33 0.55 -12.96 -5.65
C GLN A 33 1.48 -11.87 -5.11
N LEU A 34 2.72 -11.87 -5.57
CA LEU A 34 3.78 -10.98 -5.09
C LEU A 34 3.99 -9.77 -6.00
N ASN A 35 3.06 -9.47 -6.92
CA ASN A 35 3.19 -8.33 -7.84
C ASN A 35 3.34 -7.01 -7.06
N PRO A 36 4.52 -6.36 -7.09
CA PRO A 36 4.77 -5.14 -6.31
C PRO A 36 3.97 -3.93 -6.84
N GLN A 37 3.46 -3.98 -8.06
CA GLN A 37 2.65 -2.90 -8.63
C GLN A 37 1.32 -2.72 -7.89
N ARG A 38 0.84 -3.74 -7.17
CA ARG A 38 -0.37 -3.68 -6.32
C ARG A 38 -0.28 -2.66 -5.20
N PHE A 39 0.93 -2.25 -4.84
CA PHE A 39 1.20 -1.25 -3.81
C PHE A 39 1.58 0.11 -4.41
N ASN A 40 1.30 0.32 -5.71
CA ASN A 40 1.41 1.65 -6.30
C ASN A 40 0.24 2.52 -5.83
N GLY A 41 0.49 3.83 -5.69
CA GLY A 41 -0.47 4.76 -5.13
C GLY A 41 -0.25 4.95 -3.63
N ALA A 42 0.77 5.71 -3.27
CA ALA A 42 0.99 6.09 -1.87
C ALA A 42 0.02 7.21 -1.47
N SER A 43 -0.71 7.02 -0.38
CA SER A 43 -1.59 8.02 0.24
C SER A 43 -0.76 9.14 0.88
N LEU A 44 -1.12 10.40 0.62
CA LEU A 44 -0.55 11.57 1.29
C LEU A 44 -1.49 12.02 2.41
N SER A 45 -1.23 11.53 3.62
CA SER A 45 -2.01 11.87 4.82
C SER A 45 -1.73 13.28 5.34
N GLY A 46 -2.71 13.86 6.04
CA GLY A 46 -2.60 15.20 6.65
C GLY A 46 -3.11 16.34 5.76
N LEU A 47 -3.68 16.02 4.60
CA LEU A 47 -4.37 16.97 3.72
C LEU A 47 -5.88 16.90 3.92
N HIS A 48 -6.61 17.91 3.43
CA HIS A 48 -8.08 17.98 3.54
C HIS A 48 -8.84 17.01 2.61
N GLY A 49 -8.14 16.23 1.79
CA GLY A 49 -8.75 15.30 0.85
C GLY A 49 -7.83 14.16 0.50
N SER A 50 -8.35 13.17 -0.23
CA SER A 50 -7.57 12.04 -0.70
C SER A 50 -6.61 12.51 -1.80
N VAL A 51 -5.32 12.26 -1.58
CA VAL A 51 -4.26 12.56 -2.53
C VAL A 51 -3.37 11.34 -2.64
N VAL A 52 -3.36 10.73 -3.81
CA VAL A 52 -2.58 9.51 -4.08
C VAL A 52 -1.47 9.81 -5.06
N LYS A 53 -0.23 9.45 -4.71
CA LYS A 53 0.93 9.55 -5.61
C LYS A 53 1.33 8.20 -6.17
N GLY A 54 1.25 8.08 -7.49
CA GLY A 54 1.86 6.97 -8.23
C GLY A 54 3.37 7.16 -8.46
N HIS A 55 4.04 6.06 -8.81
CA HIS A 55 5.42 6.08 -9.29
C HIS A 55 5.48 6.48 -10.78
N GLY A 56 6.49 7.27 -11.18
CA GLY A 56 6.57 7.85 -12.54
C GLY A 56 6.69 6.83 -13.69
N HIS A 57 7.20 5.63 -13.40
CA HIS A 57 7.29 4.52 -14.37
C HIS A 57 6.22 3.44 -14.12
N ALA A 58 5.07 3.80 -13.55
CA ALA A 58 3.98 2.85 -13.36
C ALA A 58 3.46 2.36 -14.72
N THR A 59 3.23 1.05 -14.83
CA THR A 59 2.47 0.47 -15.94
C THR A 59 1.00 0.89 -15.85
N ALA A 60 0.22 0.64 -16.89
CA ALA A 60 -1.23 0.86 -16.85
C ALA A 60 -1.90 0.15 -15.65
N THR A 61 -1.52 -1.11 -15.38
CA THR A 61 -1.99 -1.87 -14.22
C THR A 61 -1.53 -1.25 -12.89
N GLY A 62 -0.28 -0.79 -12.80
CA GLY A 62 0.18 -0.06 -11.63
C GLY A 62 -0.61 1.22 -11.40
N PHE A 63 -0.92 1.96 -12.46
CA PHE A 63 -1.70 3.19 -12.39
C PHE A 63 -3.16 2.93 -11.99
N SER A 64 -3.78 1.84 -12.46
CA SER A 64 -5.13 1.45 -12.03
C SER A 64 -5.19 1.18 -10.54
N PHE A 65 -4.19 0.49 -9.96
CA PHE A 65 -4.11 0.29 -8.51
C PHE A 65 -4.05 1.61 -7.72
N ALA A 66 -3.37 2.64 -8.26
CA ALA A 66 -3.34 3.96 -7.62
C ALA A 66 -4.71 4.67 -7.67
N ILE A 67 -5.50 4.45 -8.73
CA ILE A 67 -6.87 4.95 -8.81
C ILE A 67 -7.78 4.19 -7.84
N GLU A 68 -7.67 2.86 -7.81
CA GLU A 68 -8.42 2.01 -6.86
C GLU A 68 -8.14 2.43 -5.41
N GLN A 69 -6.89 2.75 -5.08
CA GLN A 69 -6.51 3.28 -3.78
C GLN A 69 -7.21 4.62 -3.46
N ALA A 70 -7.31 5.53 -4.44
CA ALA A 70 -8.01 6.80 -4.26
C ALA A 70 -9.52 6.60 -4.06
N ILE A 71 -10.13 5.70 -4.83
CA ILE A 71 -11.55 5.33 -4.66
C ILE A 71 -11.77 4.77 -3.26
N PHE A 72 -10.93 3.84 -2.81
CA PHE A 72 -10.98 3.28 -1.46
C PHE A 72 -10.89 4.38 -0.40
N GLU A 73 -9.94 5.30 -0.48
CA GLU A 73 -9.82 6.40 0.49
C GLU A 73 -11.07 7.29 0.56
N ILE A 74 -11.75 7.49 -0.58
CA ILE A 74 -12.99 8.26 -0.67
C ILE A 74 -14.16 7.47 -0.07
N GLU A 75 -14.35 6.21 -0.47
CA GLU A 75 -15.43 5.34 0.00
C GLU A 75 -15.42 5.17 1.52
N TYR A 76 -14.23 5.10 2.10
CA TYR A 76 -14.04 4.95 3.54
C TYR A 76 -13.79 6.27 4.29
N ALA A 77 -13.91 7.43 3.62
CA ALA A 77 -13.72 8.75 4.20
C ALA A 77 -12.43 8.87 5.04
N VAL A 78 -11.33 8.29 4.53
CA VAL A 78 -10.08 8.13 5.28
C VAL A 78 -9.52 9.47 5.79
N PRO A 79 -9.46 10.55 4.99
CA PRO A 79 -8.99 11.85 5.47
C PRO A 79 -9.79 12.39 6.66
N GLN A 80 -11.13 12.22 6.63
CA GLN A 80 -12.02 12.67 7.70
C GLN A 80 -11.78 11.88 8.98
N LEU A 81 -11.69 10.55 8.89
CA LEU A 81 -11.41 9.68 10.04
C LEU A 81 -10.06 10.02 10.70
N ILE A 82 -9.03 10.30 9.90
CA ILE A 82 -7.73 10.77 10.41
C ILE A 82 -7.88 12.12 11.12
N GLY A 83 -8.59 13.06 10.51
CA GLY A 83 -8.86 14.39 11.09
C GLY A 83 -9.58 14.30 12.43
N GLU A 84 -10.66 13.52 12.51
CA GLU A 84 -11.42 13.29 13.74
C GLU A 84 -10.55 12.65 14.83
N ARG A 85 -9.76 11.63 14.47
CA ARG A 85 -8.91 10.92 15.43
C ARG A 85 -7.79 11.82 15.96
N THR A 86 -7.16 12.61 15.10
CA THR A 86 -6.09 13.54 15.49
C THR A 86 -6.63 14.68 16.36
N ALA A 87 -7.83 15.21 16.06
CA ALA A 87 -8.51 16.17 16.91
C ALA A 87 -8.82 15.61 18.30
N CYS A 88 -9.38 14.40 18.38
CA CYS A 88 -9.65 13.71 19.64
C CYS A 88 -8.38 13.53 20.49
N ILE A 89 -7.29 13.06 19.88
CA ILE A 89 -5.99 12.90 20.57
C ILE A 89 -5.49 14.25 21.09
N THR A 90 -5.56 15.30 20.27
CA THR A 90 -5.11 16.64 20.65
C THR A 90 -5.87 17.18 21.85
N LEU A 91 -7.19 17.06 21.86
CA LEU A 91 -8.05 17.47 22.99
C LEU A 91 -7.73 16.66 24.25
N SER A 92 -7.53 15.35 24.14
CA SER A 92 -7.16 14.49 25.28
C SER A 92 -5.81 14.88 25.89
N ASN A 93 -4.88 15.36 25.05
CA ASN A 93 -3.56 15.80 25.49
C ASN A 93 -3.63 17.20 26.13
N GLN A 94 -4.48 18.11 25.64
CA GLN A 94 -4.65 19.43 26.26
C GLN A 94 -5.15 19.33 27.70
N GLY A 95 -6.13 18.48 28.00
CA GLY A 95 -6.60 18.27 29.38
C GLY A 95 -5.54 17.71 30.33
N LYS A 96 -4.56 16.95 29.82
CA LYS A 96 -3.41 16.47 30.60
C LYS A 96 -2.37 17.56 30.84
N LEU A 97 -2.21 18.49 29.90
CA LEU A 97 -1.23 19.58 29.95
C LEU A 97 -1.71 20.77 30.80
N THR A 98 -3.01 21.04 30.86
CA THR A 98 -3.58 22.16 31.64
C THR A 98 -3.76 21.86 33.13
N GLY A 99 -3.41 20.66 33.60
CA GLY A 99 -3.35 20.35 35.03
C GLY A 99 -4.69 20.31 35.77
N THR A 100 -5.82 20.37 35.07
CA THR A 100 -7.15 20.15 35.67
C THR A 100 -7.34 18.65 35.92
N ARG A 101 -6.79 18.18 37.04
CA ARG A 101 -7.22 16.93 37.68
C ARG A 101 -8.56 17.23 38.35
N ASN A 102 -9.56 16.37 38.11
CA ASN A 102 -10.70 16.24 39.02
C ASN A 102 -10.21 15.89 40.43
#